data_AF-A0A5N7U6U9-F1
#
_entry.id   AF-A0A5N7U6U9-F1
#
_cell.length_a   1.000
_cell.length_b   1.000
_cell.length_c   1.000
_cell.angle_alpha   90.00
_cell.angle_beta   90.00
_cell.angle_gamma   90.00
#
_symmetry.space_group_name_H-M   'P 1'
#
loop_
_entity.id
_entity.type
_entity.pdbx_description
1 polymer ?
#
loop_
_entity_poly.entity_id
_entity_poly.type
_entity_poly.pdbx_seq_one_letter_code
_entity_poly.pdbx_strand_id
1 'polypeptide(L)'
;MKLRILLLFMCMTSTKFFCQQYYGKNETKNLPKVEFLLADGSKVNGFFVGYTYPNGTYPGFFDKDDIYNFVYKKTKGSEDEKFGANEVKSVKIFDDYDDVTNAIERLDMKYVDKNGEVTDKKKRSFQPLLYDGKIQIFGSNLKVCSGAACNYVYSKFYLKNAKDDFAVMPVDYDKLSLFNVGSMYDKMVEAFKYAGRDCPEFQKYMESFRAKLEDKEFKKEITAKFKGIRKKAYEDGKKSNLGYNGTQDLLGEYMLQAYLEFYGGIVREYEKNCPY
;
A
#
# COMPACT_ATOMS: atom_id res chain seq x y z
N MET A 1 52.23 2.82 -16.46
CA MET A 1 51.17 3.73 -16.95
C MET A 1 49.84 3.03 -17.24
N LYS A 2 49.82 1.83 -17.86
CA LYS A 2 48.60 1.12 -18.26
C LYS A 2 47.66 0.67 -17.12
N LEU A 3 48.20 0.31 -15.95
CA LEU A 3 47.39 -0.15 -14.80
C LEU A 3 46.59 0.98 -14.12
N ARG A 4 47.14 2.20 -14.07
CA ARG A 4 46.46 3.37 -13.46
C ARG A 4 45.28 3.85 -14.31
N ILE A 5 45.37 3.71 -15.64
CA ILE A 5 44.28 4.05 -16.57
C ILE A 5 43.16 3.00 -16.48
N LEU A 6 43.51 1.72 -16.31
CA LEU A 6 42.54 0.63 -16.14
C LEU A 6 41.72 0.80 -14.85
N LEU A 7 42.37 1.15 -13.74
CA LEU A 7 41.71 1.42 -12.45
C LEU A 7 40.76 2.63 -12.52
N LEU A 8 41.14 3.70 -13.22
CA LEU A 8 40.26 4.86 -13.44
C LEU A 8 39.04 4.49 -14.29
N PHE A 9 39.20 3.65 -15.31
CA PHE A 9 38.07 3.15 -16.10
C PHE A 9 37.14 2.25 -15.28
N MET A 10 37.69 1.41 -14.39
CA MET A 10 36.90 0.52 -13.51
C MET A 10 36.13 1.29 -12.43
N CYS A 11 36.69 2.38 -11.90
CA CYS A 11 35.99 3.27 -10.97
C CYS A 11 34.88 4.09 -11.66
N MET A 12 35.08 4.50 -12.92
CA MET A 12 34.05 5.24 -13.66
C MET A 12 32.87 4.35 -14.10
N THR A 13 33.10 3.07 -14.42
CA THR A 13 32.02 2.15 -14.80
C THR A 13 31.22 1.64 -13.60
N SER A 14 31.81 1.59 -12.39
CA SER A 14 31.12 1.14 -11.18
C SER A 14 30.10 2.15 -10.66
N THR A 15 30.26 3.46 -10.90
CA THR A 15 29.28 4.48 -10.46
C THR A 15 27.90 4.37 -11.12
N LYS A 16 27.79 3.73 -12.30
CA LYS A 16 26.50 3.56 -12.99
C LYS A 16 25.71 2.32 -12.54
N PHE A 17 26.39 1.30 -11.98
CA PHE A 17 25.74 0.05 -11.57
C PHE A 17 25.20 0.07 -10.12
N PHE A 18 25.61 1.04 -9.30
CA PHE A 18 25.12 1.20 -7.93
C PHE A 18 24.11 2.35 -7.75
N CYS A 19 23.63 2.97 -8.84
CA CYS A 19 22.54 3.93 -8.73
C CYS A 19 21.25 3.21 -8.29
N GLN A 20 20.70 3.63 -7.16
CA GLN A 20 19.37 3.24 -6.68
C GLN A 20 18.34 3.26 -7.82
N GLN A 21 17.48 2.25 -7.91
CA GLN A 21 16.29 2.36 -8.74
C GLN A 21 15.39 3.44 -8.14
N TYR A 22 15.36 4.60 -8.80
CA TYR A 22 14.47 5.70 -8.46
C TYR A 22 13.09 5.43 -9.09
N TYR A 23 12.10 5.09 -8.26
CA TYR A 23 10.71 5.09 -8.71
C TYR A 23 10.22 6.54 -8.70
N GLY A 24 9.87 7.07 -9.89
CA GLY A 24 9.42 8.47 -10.08
C GLY A 24 10.23 9.31 -11.07
N LYS A 25 11.38 8.83 -11.58
CA LYS A 25 12.26 9.66 -12.43
C LYS A 25 11.93 9.67 -13.94
N ASN A 26 10.84 9.03 -14.38
CA ASN A 26 10.59 8.86 -15.82
C ASN A 26 9.94 10.06 -16.52
N GLU A 27 9.53 11.14 -15.84
CA GLU A 27 9.01 12.34 -16.51
C GLU A 27 9.47 13.65 -15.86
N THR A 28 10.68 14.10 -16.20
CA THR A 28 11.32 15.32 -15.67
C THR A 28 10.81 16.64 -16.27
N LYS A 29 9.52 16.76 -16.61
CA LYS A 29 8.94 18.06 -17.01
C LYS A 29 7.89 18.61 -16.06
N ASN A 30 7.06 17.76 -15.45
CA ASN A 30 6.01 18.18 -14.52
C ASN A 30 6.14 17.45 -13.19
N LEU A 31 6.96 17.99 -12.29
CA LEU A 31 6.99 17.53 -10.90
C LEU A 31 5.70 18.02 -10.20
N PRO A 32 4.88 17.13 -9.63
CA PRO A 32 3.65 17.53 -8.95
C PRO A 32 3.98 18.26 -7.65
N LYS A 33 3.08 19.15 -7.21
CA LYS A 33 3.21 19.80 -5.90
C LYS A 33 3.10 18.75 -4.80
N VAL A 34 3.77 18.99 -3.67
CA VAL A 34 3.75 18.10 -2.51
C VAL A 34 3.77 18.87 -1.20
N GLU A 35 3.02 18.37 -0.22
CA GLU A 35 3.05 18.79 1.17
C GLU A 35 3.53 17.62 2.03
N PHE A 36 4.63 17.81 2.76
CA PHE A 36 5.11 16.91 3.79
C PHE A 36 4.61 17.40 5.15
N LEU A 37 4.06 16.50 5.96
CA LEU A 37 3.93 16.68 7.41
C LEU A 37 5.09 15.93 8.06
N LEU A 38 5.94 16.66 8.76
CA LEU A 38 7.10 16.09 9.44
C LEU A 38 6.74 15.57 10.83
N ALA A 39 7.63 14.75 11.41
CA ALA A 39 7.44 14.12 12.71
C ALA A 39 7.37 15.12 13.87
N ASP A 40 7.97 16.30 13.71
CA ASP A 40 7.89 17.42 14.66
C ASP A 40 6.60 18.24 14.52
N GLY A 41 5.72 17.87 13.57
CA GLY A 41 4.47 18.56 13.27
C GLY A 41 4.60 19.72 12.28
N SER A 42 5.81 20.08 11.85
CA SER A 42 6.01 21.11 10.83
C SER A 42 5.56 20.63 9.44
N LYS A 43 5.24 21.60 8.57
CA LYS A 43 4.83 21.34 7.19
C LYS A 43 5.87 21.90 6.23
N VAL A 44 6.21 21.11 5.21
CA VAL A 44 7.12 21.52 4.14
C VAL A 44 6.45 21.31 2.79
N ASN A 45 6.39 22.37 1.98
CA ASN A 45 5.88 22.31 0.62
C ASN A 45 7.02 22.25 -0.40
N GLY A 46 6.77 21.61 -1.55
CA GLY A 46 7.72 21.57 -2.64
C GLY A 46 7.17 20.85 -3.87
N PHE A 47 8.06 20.23 -4.63
CA PHE A 47 7.78 19.46 -5.82
C PHE A 47 8.27 18.03 -5.64
N PHE A 48 7.37 17.07 -5.79
CA PHE A 48 7.69 15.66 -5.56
C PHE A 48 8.55 15.10 -6.69
N VAL A 49 9.64 14.43 -6.33
CA VAL A 49 10.54 13.77 -7.28
C VAL A 49 10.36 12.26 -7.24
N GLY A 50 10.25 11.68 -6.05
CA GLY A 50 10.15 10.23 -5.91
C GLY A 50 10.44 9.73 -4.50
N TYR A 51 10.52 8.41 -4.39
CA TYR A 51 10.97 7.72 -3.18
C TYR A 51 12.18 6.86 -3.50
N THR A 52 12.96 6.54 -2.48
CA THR A 52 14.02 5.52 -2.56
C THR A 52 13.70 4.38 -1.61
N TYR A 53 13.90 3.15 -2.09
CA TYR A 53 13.82 1.93 -1.29
C TYR A 53 15.25 1.50 -0.91
N PRO A 54 15.43 0.69 0.15
CA PRO A 54 16.72 0.11 0.46
C PRO A 54 17.26 -0.73 -0.73
N ASN A 55 18.48 -0.43 -1.19
CA ASN A 55 19.20 -1.28 -2.13
C ASN A 55 19.74 -2.50 -1.38
N GLY A 56 19.37 -3.72 -1.80
CA GLY A 56 19.94 -4.95 -1.26
C GLY A 56 21.10 -5.48 -2.11
N THR A 57 22.30 -5.55 -1.53
CA THR A 57 23.29 -6.60 -1.84
C THR A 57 23.26 -7.56 -0.64
N TYR A 58 23.06 -8.86 -0.87
CA TYR A 58 22.94 -9.95 0.14
C TYR A 58 21.51 -10.24 0.70
N PRO A 59 21.18 -11.50 1.06
CA PRO A 59 19.89 -12.09 0.70
C PRO A 59 18.76 -11.80 1.69
N GLY A 60 17.62 -11.37 1.14
CA GLY A 60 16.40 -12.17 1.28
C GLY A 60 15.27 -11.67 2.15
N PHE A 61 15.42 -10.62 2.96
CA PHE A 61 14.38 -10.29 3.97
C PHE A 61 14.13 -8.80 4.26
N PHE A 62 14.54 -7.90 3.38
CA PHE A 62 13.98 -6.55 3.45
C PHE A 62 12.65 -6.55 2.69
N ASP A 63 11.57 -6.16 3.37
CA ASP A 63 10.33 -5.85 2.67
C ASP A 63 10.66 -4.66 1.77
N LYS A 64 10.88 -4.93 0.48
CA LYS A 64 11.41 -3.97 -0.50
C LYS A 64 10.48 -2.77 -0.73
N ASP A 65 9.34 -2.77 -0.04
CA ASP A 65 8.26 -1.81 -0.12
C ASP A 65 8.39 -0.68 0.93
N ASP A 66 9.36 -0.74 1.86
CA ASP A 66 9.53 0.30 2.88
C ASP A 66 10.36 1.48 2.34
N ILE A 67 9.71 2.65 2.26
CA ILE A 67 10.33 3.91 1.80
C ILE A 67 11.44 4.31 2.78
N TYR A 68 12.65 4.52 2.25
CA TYR A 68 13.81 4.97 3.03
C TYR A 68 13.97 6.49 3.00
N ASN A 69 13.77 7.11 1.82
CA ASN A 69 13.75 8.57 1.70
C ASN A 69 12.67 9.03 0.73
N PHE A 70 12.12 10.20 1.03
CA PHE A 70 11.34 11.03 0.13
C PHE A 70 12.28 12.03 -0.55
N VAL A 71 12.20 12.13 -1.87
CA VAL A 71 12.99 13.08 -2.66
C VAL A 71 12.07 14.17 -3.19
N TYR A 72 12.45 15.43 -2.98
CA TYR A 72 11.67 16.59 -3.37
C TYR A 72 12.56 17.75 -3.80
N LYS A 73 11.95 18.79 -4.37
CA LYS A 73 12.60 20.06 -4.68
C LYS A 73 11.83 21.23 -4.07
N LYS A 74 12.51 22.24 -3.54
CA LYS A 74 11.85 23.48 -3.06
C LYS A 74 11.22 24.26 -4.22
N THR A 75 11.88 24.31 -5.36
CA THR A 75 11.36 24.88 -6.61
C THR A 75 11.65 23.93 -7.78
N LYS A 76 10.90 23.99 -8.88
CA LYS A 76 11.13 23.08 -10.03
C LYS A 76 12.58 23.09 -10.55
N GLY A 77 13.31 24.21 -10.37
CA GLY A 77 14.70 24.38 -10.77
C GLY A 77 15.76 24.10 -9.70
N SER A 78 15.38 23.82 -8.44
CA SER A 78 16.35 23.59 -7.36
C SER A 78 17.01 22.21 -7.45
N GLU A 79 18.04 22.00 -6.65
CA GLU A 79 18.61 20.67 -6.41
C GLU A 79 17.62 19.76 -5.67
N ASP A 80 17.85 18.45 -5.76
CA ASP A 80 17.08 17.43 -5.04
C ASP A 80 17.42 17.47 -3.55
N GLU A 81 16.40 17.58 -2.71
CA GLU A 81 16.48 17.45 -1.26
C GLU A 81 15.81 16.16 -0.79
N LYS A 82 16.16 15.71 0.42
CA LYS A 82 15.70 14.42 0.96
C LYS A 82 15.20 14.57 2.38
N PHE A 83 14.08 13.92 2.67
CA PHE A 83 13.69 13.57 4.02
C PHE A 83 13.83 12.06 4.22
N GLY A 84 14.47 11.66 5.31
CA GLY A 84 14.49 10.27 5.74
C GLY A 84 13.11 9.81 6.21
N ALA A 85 12.86 8.50 6.14
CA ALA A 85 11.61 7.87 6.56
C ALA A 85 11.17 8.23 7.99
N ASN A 86 12.14 8.48 8.89
CA ASN A 86 11.87 8.83 10.28
C ASN A 86 11.37 10.27 10.46
N GLU A 87 11.73 11.16 9.54
CA GLU A 87 11.40 12.59 9.59
C GLU A 87 10.00 12.88 9.06
N VAL A 88 9.48 12.01 8.18
CA VAL A 88 8.16 12.20 7.56
C VAL A 88 7.08 11.42 8.31
N LYS A 89 5.96 12.09 8.59
CA LYS A 89 4.74 11.46 9.11
C LYS A 89 3.76 11.14 7.99
N SER A 90 3.51 12.10 7.10
CA SER A 90 2.65 11.91 5.93
C SER A 90 3.05 12.81 4.77
N VAL A 91 2.59 12.45 3.57
CA VAL A 91 2.83 13.16 2.31
C VAL A 91 1.52 13.30 1.55
N LYS A 92 1.23 14.48 1.03
CA LYS A 92 0.14 14.72 0.07
C LYS A 92 0.73 15.18 -1.25
N ILE A 93 0.37 14.52 -2.33
CA ILE A 93 0.73 14.87 -3.69
C ILE A 93 -0.50 15.45 -4.37
N PHE A 94 -0.31 16.57 -5.07
CA PHE A 94 -1.37 17.31 -5.71
C PHE A 94 -1.23 17.27 -7.23
N ASP A 95 -2.34 17.33 -7.95
CA ASP A 95 -2.32 17.61 -9.39
C ASP A 95 -2.13 19.11 -9.69
N ASP A 96 -2.26 19.46 -10.96
CA ASP A 96 -2.13 20.83 -11.44
C ASP A 96 -3.33 21.73 -11.04
N TYR A 97 -4.43 21.15 -10.53
CA TYR A 97 -5.63 21.85 -10.04
C TYR A 97 -5.66 22.00 -8.51
N ASP A 98 -4.55 21.64 -7.82
CA ASP A 98 -4.43 21.65 -6.36
C ASP A 98 -5.34 20.62 -5.66
N ASP A 99 -5.82 19.60 -6.39
CA ASP A 99 -6.53 18.46 -5.83
C ASP A 99 -5.54 17.38 -5.36
N VAL A 100 -5.80 16.77 -4.20
CA VAL A 100 -4.96 15.69 -3.66
C VAL A 100 -5.17 14.43 -4.50
N THR A 101 -4.13 14.01 -5.23
CA THR A 101 -4.15 12.79 -6.05
C THR A 101 -3.64 11.56 -5.30
N ASN A 102 -2.78 11.77 -4.31
CA ASN A 102 -2.25 10.69 -3.49
C ASN A 102 -1.89 11.22 -2.11
N ALA A 103 -2.35 10.53 -1.06
CA ALA A 103 -1.94 10.78 0.31
C ALA A 103 -1.27 9.52 0.86
N ILE A 104 -0.10 9.66 1.47
CA ILE A 104 0.68 8.55 1.99
C ILE A 104 0.98 8.83 3.46
N GLU A 105 0.76 7.85 4.32
CA GLU A 105 0.99 7.99 5.76
C GLU A 105 1.89 6.87 6.28
N ARG A 106 2.76 7.20 7.23
CA ARG A 106 3.50 6.21 8.01
C ARG A 106 2.60 5.58 9.06
N LEU A 107 2.33 4.30 8.93
CA LEU A 107 1.44 3.55 9.81
C LEU A 107 2.22 2.70 10.80
N ASP A 108 1.87 2.79 12.09
CA ASP A 108 2.22 1.77 13.09
C ASP A 108 1.29 0.56 12.93
N MET A 109 1.85 -0.62 12.65
CA MET A 109 1.05 -1.78 12.23
C MET A 109 0.71 -2.72 13.38
N LYS A 110 -0.57 -3.08 13.44
CA LYS A 110 -1.11 -4.18 14.26
C LYS A 110 -1.70 -5.27 13.37
N TYR A 111 -1.84 -6.48 13.91
CA TYR A 111 -2.45 -7.61 13.22
C TYR A 111 -3.31 -8.42 14.19
N VAL A 112 -4.25 -9.19 13.66
CA VAL A 112 -5.02 -10.16 14.45
C VAL A 112 -4.26 -11.48 14.51
N ASP A 113 -3.94 -11.91 15.72
CA ASP A 113 -3.17 -13.12 15.97
C ASP A 113 -4.00 -14.40 15.76
N LYS A 114 -3.45 -15.56 16.15
CA LYS A 114 -4.14 -16.84 16.01
C LYS A 114 -5.30 -17.04 17.00
N ASN A 115 -5.32 -16.26 18.09
CA ASN A 115 -6.34 -16.31 19.12
C ASN A 115 -7.47 -15.29 18.86
N GLY A 116 -7.34 -14.45 17.82
CA GLY A 116 -8.28 -13.38 17.53
C GLY A 116 -7.94 -12.06 18.22
N GLU A 117 -6.77 -11.95 18.86
CA GLU A 117 -6.36 -10.75 19.59
C GLU A 117 -5.54 -9.81 18.70
N VAL A 118 -5.78 -8.50 18.85
CA VAL A 118 -5.02 -7.48 18.11
C VAL A 118 -3.67 -7.24 18.77
N THR A 119 -2.61 -7.63 18.07
CA THR A 119 -1.22 -7.60 18.53
C THR A 119 -0.38 -6.62 17.71
N ASP A 120 0.61 -6.01 18.35
CA ASP A 120 1.60 -5.15 17.69
C ASP A 120 2.52 -5.95 16.75
N LYS A 121 2.68 -5.51 15.49
CA LYS A 121 3.57 -6.14 14.51
C LYS A 121 5.03 -5.67 14.65
N LYS A 122 5.28 -4.62 15.44
CA LYS A 122 6.55 -3.90 15.60
C LYS A 122 7.12 -3.46 14.25
N LYS A 123 6.23 -3.06 13.36
CA LYS A 123 6.54 -2.67 11.98
C LYS A 123 5.87 -1.35 11.65
N ARG A 124 6.62 -0.50 10.95
CA ARG A 124 6.14 0.76 10.37
C ARG A 124 6.30 0.69 8.87
N SER A 125 5.32 1.22 8.14
CA SER A 125 5.45 1.36 6.69
C SER A 125 4.66 2.57 6.21
N PHE A 126 5.12 3.18 5.12
CA PHE A 126 4.37 4.20 4.42
C PHE A 126 3.36 3.54 3.48
N GLN A 127 2.08 3.88 3.63
CA GLN A 127 1.01 3.28 2.83
C GLN A 127 0.14 4.39 2.22
N PRO A 128 -0.29 4.24 0.95
CA PRO A 128 -1.20 5.18 0.35
C PRO A 128 -2.61 5.01 0.91
N LEU A 129 -3.29 6.14 1.11
CA LEU A 129 -4.69 6.25 1.50
C LEU A 129 -5.56 5.94 0.29
N LEU A 130 -6.41 4.92 0.43
CA LEU A 130 -7.34 4.47 -0.60
C LEU A 130 -8.77 4.92 -0.32
N TYR A 131 -9.11 5.15 0.95
CA TYR A 131 -10.41 5.64 1.38
C TYR A 131 -10.27 6.50 2.63
N ASP A 132 -10.68 7.76 2.53
CA ASP A 132 -10.66 8.72 3.63
C ASP A 132 -12.05 8.81 4.27
N GLY A 133 -12.27 7.97 5.29
CA GLY A 133 -13.50 7.94 6.06
C GLY A 133 -13.21 7.85 7.54
N LYS A 134 -14.23 7.60 8.37
CA LYS A 134 -14.02 7.49 9.83
C LYS A 134 -13.15 6.30 10.22
N ILE A 135 -13.24 5.22 9.43
CA ILE A 135 -12.22 4.19 9.35
C ILE A 135 -11.55 4.37 8.00
N GLN A 136 -10.32 4.86 8.01
CA GLN A 136 -9.51 5.05 6.84
C GLN A 136 -8.98 3.70 6.34
N ILE A 137 -8.96 3.51 5.03
CA ILE A 137 -8.38 2.32 4.40
C ILE A 137 -7.12 2.74 3.67
N PHE A 138 -6.00 2.16 4.06
CA PHE A 138 -4.72 2.29 3.38
C PHE A 138 -4.37 0.97 2.70
N GLY A 139 -3.54 1.00 1.66
CA GLY A 139 -3.11 -0.24 1.02
C GLY A 139 -2.45 -0.08 -0.33
N SER A 140 -1.89 -1.15 -0.84
CA SER A 140 -1.20 -1.16 -2.13
C SER A 140 -1.14 -2.58 -2.71
N ASN A 141 -0.87 -2.68 -4.01
CA ASN A 141 -0.68 -3.97 -4.67
C ASN A 141 0.75 -4.47 -4.49
N LEU A 142 0.89 -5.70 -4.01
CA LEU A 142 2.16 -6.41 -4.03
C LEU A 142 2.36 -7.10 -5.38
N LYS A 143 3.53 -6.88 -5.97
CA LYS A 143 3.99 -7.58 -7.17
C LYS A 143 5.30 -8.30 -6.88
N VAL A 144 5.46 -9.49 -7.45
CA VAL A 144 6.71 -10.25 -7.39
C VAL A 144 7.24 -10.40 -8.81
N CYS A 145 8.46 -9.90 -9.04
CA CYS A 145 9.12 -9.95 -10.34
C CYS A 145 10.19 -11.04 -10.37
N SER A 146 10.19 -11.83 -11.42
CA SER A 146 11.24 -12.80 -11.76
C SER A 146 11.78 -12.46 -13.14
N GLY A 147 12.99 -11.93 -13.20
CA GLY A 147 13.53 -11.34 -14.43
C GLY A 147 12.69 -10.14 -14.88
N ALA A 148 12.30 -10.14 -16.15
CA ALA A 148 11.46 -9.08 -16.73
C ALA A 148 9.95 -9.26 -16.48
N ALA A 149 9.52 -10.40 -15.94
CA ALA A 149 8.10 -10.70 -15.71
C ALA A 149 7.69 -10.38 -14.27
N CYS A 150 6.66 -9.55 -14.10
CA CYS A 150 6.11 -9.17 -12.80
C CYS A 150 4.70 -9.71 -12.65
N ASN A 151 4.43 -10.36 -11.52
CA ASN A 151 3.14 -10.95 -11.20
C ASN A 151 2.47 -10.17 -10.08
N TYR A 152 1.20 -9.84 -10.25
CA TYR A 152 0.37 -9.43 -9.13
C TYR A 152 0.17 -10.64 -8.19
N VAL A 153 0.36 -10.43 -6.89
CA VAL A 153 0.20 -11.49 -5.89
C VAL A 153 -1.05 -11.25 -5.06
N TYR A 154 -1.12 -10.11 -4.38
CA TYR A 154 -2.27 -9.69 -3.58
C TYR A 154 -2.21 -8.19 -3.30
N SER A 155 -3.33 -7.62 -2.85
CA SER A 155 -3.41 -6.25 -2.34
C SER A 155 -3.29 -6.26 -0.82
N LYS A 156 -2.32 -5.54 -0.26
CA LYS A 156 -2.19 -5.31 1.18
C LYS A 156 -3.17 -4.20 1.59
N PHE A 157 -3.86 -4.38 2.71
CA PHE A 157 -4.77 -3.38 3.26
C PHE A 157 -4.52 -3.16 4.74
N TYR A 158 -4.84 -1.97 5.22
CA TYR A 158 -4.72 -1.56 6.62
C TYR A 158 -5.91 -0.67 6.97
N LEU A 159 -6.49 -0.91 8.14
CA LEU A 159 -7.64 -0.19 8.67
C LEU A 159 -7.17 0.70 9.81
N LYS A 160 -7.40 2.01 9.72
CA LYS A 160 -7.08 2.95 10.79
C LYS A 160 -8.33 3.72 11.17
N ASN A 161 -8.77 3.63 12.41
CA ASN A 161 -9.76 4.58 12.90
C ASN A 161 -9.13 5.98 12.88
N ALA A 162 -9.84 7.01 12.42
CA ALA A 162 -9.30 8.37 12.38
C ALA A 162 -8.87 8.91 13.76
N LYS A 163 -9.37 8.30 14.85
CA LYS A 163 -9.02 8.60 16.25
C LYS A 163 -7.75 7.86 16.73
N ASP A 164 -7.28 6.87 15.99
CA ASP A 164 -6.14 6.02 16.36
C ASP A 164 -4.83 6.49 15.69
N ASP A 165 -3.70 6.16 16.31
CA ASP A 165 -2.34 6.38 15.79
C ASP A 165 -1.74 5.14 15.11
N PHE A 166 -2.47 4.03 15.08
CA PHE A 166 -2.07 2.76 14.47
C PHE A 166 -3.07 2.30 13.42
N ALA A 167 -2.63 1.35 12.58
CA ALA A 167 -3.49 0.66 11.62
C ALA A 167 -3.48 -0.85 11.85
N VAL A 168 -4.63 -1.50 11.71
CA VAL A 168 -4.79 -2.95 11.85
C VAL A 168 -4.88 -3.60 10.48
N MET A 169 -4.12 -4.68 10.29
CA MET A 169 -4.20 -5.50 9.08
C MET A 169 -5.43 -6.43 9.16
N PRO A 170 -6.41 -6.32 8.24
CA PRO A 170 -7.53 -7.26 8.17
C PRO A 170 -7.09 -8.65 7.70
N VAL A 171 -5.99 -8.73 6.95
CA VAL A 171 -5.37 -9.99 6.53
C VAL A 171 -3.86 -9.88 6.70
N ASP A 172 -3.28 -10.73 7.55
CA ASP A 172 -1.82 -10.83 7.72
C ASP A 172 -1.23 -11.83 6.72
N TYR A 173 -0.83 -11.32 5.55
CA TYR A 173 -0.28 -12.13 4.45
C TYR A 173 1.03 -12.86 4.81
N ASP A 174 1.79 -12.37 5.80
CA ASP A 174 3.01 -13.04 6.28
C ASP A 174 2.69 -14.37 7.01
N LYS A 175 1.45 -14.51 7.49
CA LYS A 175 0.98 -15.65 8.29
C LYS A 175 -0.13 -16.44 7.60
N LEU A 176 -0.40 -16.17 6.32
CA LEU A 176 -1.32 -16.97 5.53
C LEU A 176 -0.68 -18.31 5.19
N SER A 177 -1.17 -19.38 5.81
CA SER A 177 -0.98 -20.73 5.32
C SER A 177 -2.17 -21.14 4.45
N LEU A 178 -1.94 -21.99 3.46
CA LEU A 178 -2.99 -22.51 2.55
C LEU A 178 -4.14 -23.23 3.28
N PHE A 179 -3.94 -23.64 4.54
CA PHE A 179 -4.92 -24.38 5.33
C PHE A 179 -5.83 -23.49 6.19
N ASN A 180 -5.57 -22.18 6.28
CA ASN A 180 -6.18 -21.28 7.27
C ASN A 180 -7.17 -20.25 6.69
N VAL A 181 -7.70 -20.48 5.48
CA VAL A 181 -8.60 -19.52 4.79
C VAL A 181 -9.91 -19.28 5.58
N GLY A 182 -10.45 -20.28 6.30
CA GLY A 182 -11.61 -20.08 7.17
C GLY A 182 -11.32 -19.07 8.29
N SER A 183 -10.19 -19.24 8.98
CA SER A 183 -9.72 -18.32 10.03
C SER A 183 -9.36 -16.92 9.50
N MET A 184 -9.15 -16.75 8.20
CA MET A 184 -8.84 -15.45 7.61
C MET A 184 -10.04 -14.51 7.68
N TYR A 185 -11.25 -15.01 7.41
CA TYR A 185 -12.47 -14.19 7.50
C TYR A 185 -12.77 -13.80 8.95
N ASP A 186 -12.54 -14.69 9.91
CA ASP A 186 -12.66 -14.36 11.33
C ASP A 186 -11.69 -13.24 11.72
N LYS A 187 -10.41 -13.35 11.31
CA LYS A 187 -9.41 -12.31 11.58
C LYS A 187 -9.76 -10.98 10.93
N MET A 188 -10.29 -11.03 9.71
CA MET A 188 -10.79 -9.84 9.03
C MET A 188 -11.93 -9.19 9.81
N VAL A 189 -12.90 -9.97 10.27
CA VAL A 189 -14.00 -9.50 11.12
C VAL A 189 -13.46 -8.86 12.40
N GLU A 190 -12.55 -9.52 13.11
CA GLU A 190 -11.97 -9.00 14.35
C GLU A 190 -11.14 -7.72 14.11
N ALA A 191 -10.45 -7.59 12.98
CA ALA A 191 -9.76 -6.35 12.62
C ALA A 191 -10.74 -5.18 12.43
N PHE A 192 -11.86 -5.40 11.75
CA PHE A 192 -12.90 -4.39 11.61
C PHE A 192 -13.57 -4.07 12.95
N LYS A 193 -13.91 -5.09 13.75
CA LYS A 193 -14.45 -4.91 15.11
C LYS A 193 -13.53 -4.04 15.95
N TYR A 194 -12.22 -4.27 15.89
CA TYR A 194 -11.24 -3.48 16.63
C TYR A 194 -11.11 -2.05 16.11
N ALA A 195 -11.08 -1.85 14.78
CA ALA A 195 -11.06 -0.53 14.18
C ALA A 195 -12.33 0.28 14.52
N GLY A 196 -13.49 -0.38 14.63
CA GLY A 196 -14.77 0.23 14.99
C GLY A 196 -15.22 -0.03 16.44
N ARG A 197 -14.28 -0.32 17.35
CA ARG A 197 -14.56 -0.82 18.72
C ARG A 197 -15.42 0.10 19.57
N ASP A 198 -15.39 1.40 19.30
CA ASP A 198 -16.13 2.40 20.07
C ASP A 198 -17.62 2.51 19.67
N CYS A 199 -18.10 1.64 18.77
CA CYS A 199 -19.47 1.69 18.26
C CYS A 199 -20.23 0.36 18.44
N PRO A 200 -21.09 0.24 19.48
CA PRO A 200 -21.83 -0.98 19.77
C PRO A 200 -22.72 -1.49 18.62
N GLU A 201 -23.37 -0.60 17.87
CA GLU A 201 -24.21 -0.99 16.73
C GLU A 201 -23.38 -1.60 15.60
N PHE A 202 -22.18 -1.07 15.37
CA PHE A 202 -21.26 -1.67 14.42
C PHE A 202 -20.75 -3.03 14.91
N GLN A 203 -20.53 -3.23 16.21
CA GLN A 203 -20.18 -4.56 16.74
C GLN A 203 -21.29 -5.58 16.43
N LYS A 204 -22.56 -5.22 16.61
CA LYS A 204 -23.71 -6.09 16.24
C LYS A 204 -23.75 -6.39 14.74
N TYR A 205 -23.49 -5.38 13.91
CA TYR A 205 -23.37 -5.58 12.46
C TYR A 205 -22.26 -6.58 12.14
N MET A 206 -21.09 -6.47 12.78
CA MET A 206 -19.96 -7.36 12.54
C MET A 206 -20.25 -8.81 12.96
N GLU A 207 -20.99 -9.04 14.04
CA GLU A 207 -21.45 -10.40 14.41
C GLU A 207 -22.39 -11.00 13.35
N SER A 208 -23.33 -10.20 12.85
CA SER A 208 -24.24 -10.61 11.77
C SER A 208 -23.48 -10.88 10.47
N PHE A 209 -22.49 -10.03 10.17
CA PHE A 209 -21.64 -10.18 9.00
C PHE A 209 -20.75 -11.41 9.09
N ARG A 210 -20.26 -11.77 10.29
CA ARG A 210 -19.51 -13.01 10.53
C ARG A 210 -20.35 -14.24 10.17
N ALA A 211 -21.58 -14.31 10.65
CA ALA A 211 -22.50 -15.40 10.29
C ALA A 211 -22.75 -15.44 8.77
N LYS A 212 -22.89 -14.27 8.13
CA LYS A 212 -23.03 -14.18 6.67
C LYS A 212 -21.78 -14.69 5.94
N LEU A 213 -20.58 -14.42 6.45
CA LEU A 213 -19.33 -14.94 5.91
C LEU A 213 -19.20 -16.45 6.04
N GLU A 214 -19.98 -17.11 6.89
CA GLU A 214 -20.04 -18.57 6.99
C GLU A 214 -21.01 -19.19 5.98
N ASP A 215 -22.00 -18.43 5.52
CA ASP A 215 -23.02 -18.87 4.56
C ASP A 215 -22.39 -19.34 3.23
N LYS A 216 -22.84 -20.50 2.76
CA LYS A 216 -22.26 -21.17 1.59
C LYS A 216 -22.57 -20.44 0.30
N GLU A 217 -23.77 -19.88 0.16
CA GLU A 217 -24.16 -19.18 -1.07
C GLU A 217 -23.47 -17.82 -1.14
N PHE A 218 -23.34 -17.10 -0.02
CA PHE A 218 -22.56 -15.88 0.04
C PHE A 218 -21.08 -16.11 -0.28
N LYS A 219 -20.45 -17.16 0.27
CA LYS A 219 -19.06 -17.54 -0.09
C LYS A 219 -18.91 -17.80 -1.59
N LYS A 220 -19.87 -18.51 -2.20
CA LYS A 220 -19.87 -18.78 -3.64
C LYS A 220 -20.02 -17.48 -4.43
N GLU A 221 -20.91 -16.59 -4.02
CA GLU A 221 -21.13 -15.29 -4.66
C GLU A 221 -19.86 -14.44 -4.65
N ILE A 222 -19.21 -14.27 -3.49
CA ILE A 222 -17.93 -13.57 -3.35
C ILE A 222 -16.89 -14.21 -4.25
N THR A 223 -16.73 -15.54 -4.18
CA THR A 223 -15.74 -16.27 -4.98
C THR A 223 -15.98 -16.06 -6.48
N ALA A 224 -17.23 -16.12 -6.92
CA ALA A 224 -17.63 -15.89 -8.31
C ALA A 224 -17.36 -14.44 -8.74
N LYS A 225 -17.69 -13.44 -7.91
CA LYS A 225 -17.39 -12.03 -8.15
C LYS A 225 -15.89 -11.82 -8.37
N PHE A 226 -15.06 -12.25 -7.42
CA PHE A 226 -13.60 -12.10 -7.52
C PHE A 226 -12.97 -12.92 -8.64
N LYS A 227 -13.52 -14.09 -9.00
CA LYS A 227 -13.08 -14.83 -10.19
C LYS A 227 -13.44 -14.10 -11.49
N GLY A 228 -14.64 -13.52 -11.55
CA GLY A 228 -15.11 -12.72 -12.67
C GLY A 228 -14.25 -11.48 -12.91
N ILE A 229 -13.88 -10.77 -11.84
CA ILE A 229 -12.98 -9.61 -11.90
C ILE A 229 -11.61 -9.99 -12.48
N ARG A 230 -11.01 -11.09 -12.00
CA ARG A 230 -9.74 -11.58 -12.56
C ARG A 230 -9.87 -11.88 -14.05
N LYS A 231 -10.92 -12.61 -14.43
CA LYS A 231 -11.18 -12.94 -15.85
C LYS A 231 -11.31 -11.69 -16.69
N LYS A 232 -12.09 -10.70 -16.23
CA LYS A 232 -12.27 -9.41 -16.91
C LYS A 232 -10.93 -8.68 -17.11
N ALA A 233 -10.07 -8.64 -16.10
CA ALA A 233 -8.76 -8.01 -16.22
C ALA A 233 -7.88 -8.67 -17.30
N TYR A 234 -7.87 -9.99 -17.39
CA TYR A 234 -7.14 -10.70 -18.46
C TYR A 234 -7.74 -10.47 -19.85
N GLU A 235 -9.07 -10.43 -19.96
CA GLU A 235 -9.76 -10.14 -21.22
C GLU A 235 -9.48 -8.71 -21.70
N ASP A 236 -9.58 -7.73 -20.81
CA ASP A 236 -9.32 -6.32 -21.10
C ASP A 236 -7.83 -6.07 -21.41
N GLY A 237 -6.93 -6.74 -20.69
CA GLY A 237 -5.49 -6.69 -20.96
C GLY A 237 -5.11 -7.26 -22.33
N LYS A 238 -5.76 -8.37 -22.74
CA LYS A 238 -5.62 -8.93 -24.08
C LYS A 238 -6.21 -8.01 -25.15
N LYS A 239 -7.40 -7.46 -24.92
CA LYS A 239 -8.08 -6.54 -25.86
C LYS A 239 -7.26 -5.26 -26.09
N SER A 240 -6.58 -4.79 -25.05
CA SER A 240 -5.76 -3.56 -25.08
C SER A 240 -4.29 -3.83 -25.45
N ASN A 241 -3.93 -5.08 -25.76
CA ASN A 241 -2.58 -5.51 -26.15
C ASN A 241 -1.47 -5.06 -25.17
N LEU A 242 -1.73 -5.11 -23.87
CA LEU A 242 -0.82 -4.61 -22.82
C LEU A 242 0.42 -5.49 -22.58
N GLY A 243 0.47 -6.68 -23.17
CA GLY A 243 1.46 -7.70 -22.85
C GLY A 243 1.30 -8.24 -21.42
N TYR A 244 2.28 -9.03 -20.97
CA TYR A 244 2.19 -9.74 -19.69
C TYR A 244 2.14 -8.78 -18.49
N ASN A 245 3.15 -7.92 -18.34
CA ASN A 245 3.27 -7.03 -17.19
C ASN A 245 2.12 -6.03 -17.14
N GLY A 246 1.74 -5.42 -18.25
CA GLY A 246 0.60 -4.49 -18.27
C GLY A 246 -0.72 -5.19 -17.93
N THR A 247 -0.90 -6.46 -18.31
CA THR A 247 -2.07 -7.24 -17.87
C THR A 247 -2.03 -7.55 -16.37
N GLN A 248 -0.85 -7.81 -15.80
CA GLN A 248 -0.68 -8.02 -14.35
C GLN A 248 -0.89 -6.73 -13.56
N ASP A 249 -0.54 -5.58 -14.12
CA ASP A 249 -0.81 -4.27 -13.54
C ASP A 249 -2.32 -3.99 -13.50
N LEU A 250 -3.00 -4.18 -14.63
CA LEU A 250 -4.45 -4.04 -14.74
C LEU A 250 -5.20 -5.01 -13.81
N LEU A 251 -4.71 -6.25 -13.69
CA LEU A 251 -5.24 -7.23 -12.74
C LEU A 251 -5.14 -6.72 -11.30
N GLY A 252 -3.99 -6.15 -10.92
CA GLY A 252 -3.80 -5.54 -9.61
C GLY A 252 -4.78 -4.40 -9.36
N GLU A 253 -4.97 -3.49 -10.32
CA GLU A 253 -5.92 -2.36 -10.22
C GLU A 253 -7.35 -2.84 -10.01
N TYR A 254 -7.81 -3.79 -10.84
CA TYR A 254 -9.15 -4.34 -10.75
C TYR A 254 -9.40 -5.06 -9.42
N MET A 255 -8.40 -5.83 -8.95
CA MET A 255 -8.50 -6.54 -7.67
C MET A 255 -8.46 -5.57 -6.49
N LEU A 256 -7.60 -4.55 -6.52
CA LEU A 256 -7.53 -3.52 -5.49
C LEU A 256 -8.88 -2.80 -5.35
N GLN A 257 -9.45 -2.38 -6.48
CA GLN A 257 -10.76 -1.71 -6.51
C GLN A 257 -11.87 -2.61 -5.95
N ALA A 258 -11.87 -3.89 -6.30
CA ALA A 258 -12.87 -4.83 -5.80
C ALA A 258 -12.77 -5.07 -4.29
N TYR A 259 -11.55 -5.19 -3.76
CA TYR A 259 -11.34 -5.28 -2.31
C TYR A 259 -11.70 -3.97 -1.61
N LEU A 260 -11.38 -2.82 -2.19
CA LEU A 260 -11.75 -1.51 -1.67
C LEU A 260 -13.27 -1.33 -1.64
N GLU A 261 -13.99 -1.80 -2.65
CA GLU A 261 -15.45 -1.79 -2.66
C GLU A 261 -16.01 -2.68 -1.53
N PHE A 262 -15.45 -3.87 -1.35
CA PHE A 262 -15.85 -4.82 -0.31
C PHE A 262 -15.60 -4.28 1.10
N TYR A 263 -14.37 -3.84 1.39
CA TYR A 263 -14.00 -3.24 2.68
C TYR A 263 -14.68 -1.90 2.91
N GLY A 264 -14.78 -1.06 1.89
CA GLY A 264 -15.52 0.19 1.96
C GLY A 264 -17.01 -0.03 2.24
N GLY A 265 -17.60 -1.14 1.79
CA GLY A 265 -18.96 -1.52 2.17
C GLY A 265 -19.11 -1.73 3.68
N ILE A 266 -18.14 -2.39 4.32
CA ILE A 266 -18.11 -2.59 5.78
C ILE A 266 -17.92 -1.24 6.49
N VAL A 267 -17.01 -0.40 6.01
CA VAL A 267 -16.78 0.94 6.59
C VAL A 267 -18.02 1.83 6.46
N ARG A 268 -18.74 1.79 5.35
CA ARG A 268 -20.00 2.55 5.20
C ARG A 268 -21.07 2.11 6.20
N GLU A 269 -21.13 0.83 6.55
CA GLU A 269 -22.01 0.38 7.64
C GLU A 269 -21.54 0.89 9.01
N TYR A 270 -20.23 1.02 9.25
CA TYR A 270 -19.74 1.75 10.43
C TYR A 270 -20.20 3.21 10.40
N GLU A 271 -19.96 3.95 9.31
CA GLU A 271 -20.29 5.38 9.23
C GLU A 271 -21.79 5.67 9.38
N LYS A 272 -22.63 4.79 8.85
CA LYS A 272 -24.09 4.84 8.99
C LYS A 272 -24.54 4.63 10.43
N ASN A 273 -23.95 3.65 11.12
CA ASN A 273 -24.37 3.27 12.48
C ASN A 273 -23.66 4.08 13.57
N CYS A 274 -22.58 4.79 13.23
CA CYS A 274 -21.70 5.50 14.15
C CYS A 274 -21.49 6.96 13.68
N PRO A 275 -22.54 7.82 13.68
CA PRO A 275 -22.48 9.17 13.12
C PRO A 275 -21.61 10.17 13.91
N TYR A 276 -21.20 9.84 15.14
CA TYR A 276 -20.39 10.70 16.04
C TYR A 276 -19.02 10.08 16.38
#